data_AF-L5NYH8-F1
#
_entry.id   AF-L5NYH8-F1
#
_cell.length_a   1.000
_cell.length_b   1.000
_cell.length_c   1.000
_cell.angle_alpha   90.00
_cell.angle_beta   90.00
_cell.angle_gamma   90.00
#
_symmetry.space_group_name_H-M   'P 1'
#
loop_
_entity.id
_entity.type
_entity.pdbx_description
1 polymer ?
#
loop_
_entity_poly.entity_id
_entity_poly.type
_entity_poly.pdbx_seq_one_letter_code
_entity_poly.pdbx_strand_id
1 'polypeptide(L)'
;MQLKHLFTEDRAVSPVIGVILMVAITVILAAVIGTFVLGLGDQVSETSPQASFSFDYDGTDNLTITHESGEQIAANQVTITGNFSNSGNNWTSYGGSDPITAGGSAVVNNSGGFADGDTVRVVWNSQSGSTSSTLQQWTYNG
;
A
#
# COMPACT_ATOMS: atom_id res chain seq x y z
N MET A 1 53.80 13.15 -50.09
CA MET A 1 53.96 13.32 -48.63
C MET A 1 52.61 13.09 -47.95
N GLN A 2 52.53 12.11 -47.06
CA GLN A 2 51.95 12.20 -45.69
C GLN A 2 50.46 12.56 -45.43
N LEU A 3 49.52 12.53 -46.37
CA LEU A 3 48.09 12.74 -46.02
C LEU A 3 47.40 11.56 -45.27
N LYS A 4 48.05 10.40 -45.16
CA LYS A 4 47.45 9.21 -44.53
C LYS A 4 47.65 9.13 -43.01
N HIS A 5 48.41 10.05 -42.42
CA HIS A 5 48.74 10.00 -40.99
C HIS A 5 47.80 10.84 -40.11
N LEU A 6 46.96 11.71 -40.71
CA LEU A 6 46.02 12.60 -40.02
C LEU A 6 44.69 11.94 -39.63
N PHE A 7 44.39 10.75 -40.17
CA PHE A 7 43.16 10.00 -39.84
C PHE A 7 43.42 8.75 -39.00
N THR A 8 44.69 8.50 -38.66
CA THR A 8 45.12 7.40 -37.78
C THR A 8 45.82 7.95 -36.56
N GLU A 9 45.36 9.09 -36.06
CA GLU A 9 45.57 9.41 -34.65
C GLU A 9 44.64 8.50 -33.86
N ASP A 10 45.14 7.30 -33.54
CA ASP A 10 44.69 6.58 -32.37
C ASP A 10 44.77 7.58 -31.22
N ARG A 11 43.64 8.21 -30.92
CA ARG A 11 43.41 8.91 -29.66
C ARG A 11 43.39 7.83 -28.59
N ALA A 12 44.58 7.30 -28.32
CA ALA A 12 44.89 6.50 -27.18
C ALA A 12 44.67 7.43 -26.00
N VAL A 13 43.47 7.34 -25.45
CA VAL A 13 43.13 7.96 -24.18
C VAL A 13 44.25 7.55 -23.22
N SER A 14 44.95 8.53 -22.64
CA SER A 14 46.08 8.21 -21.79
C SER A 14 45.65 7.24 -20.69
N PRO A 15 46.52 6.32 -20.23
CA PRO A 15 46.14 5.32 -19.22
C PRO A 15 45.42 5.92 -18.00
N VAL A 16 45.79 7.16 -17.64
CA VAL A 16 45.19 7.90 -16.53
C VAL A 16 43.80 8.44 -16.87
N ILE A 17 43.62 9.02 -18.06
CA ILE A 17 42.30 9.56 -18.47
C ILE A 17 41.30 8.42 -18.65
N GLY A 18 41.73 7.26 -19.14
CA GLY A 18 40.88 6.07 -19.25
C GLY A 18 40.36 5.58 -17.89
N VAL A 19 41.25 5.55 -16.89
CA VAL A 19 40.88 5.17 -15.51
C VAL A 19 39.91 6.18 -14.90
N ILE A 20 40.18 7.49 -15.04
CA ILE A 20 39.29 8.52 -14.50
C ILE A 20 37.90 8.43 -15.13
N LEU A 21 37.81 8.24 -16.45
CA LEU A 21 36.53 8.11 -17.16
C LEU A 21 35.77 6.85 -16.74
N MET A 22 36.45 5.72 -16.58
CA MET A 22 35.84 4.48 -16.13
C MET A 22 35.29 4.60 -14.71
N VAL A 23 36.07 5.19 -13.80
CA VAL A 23 35.64 5.42 -12.42
C VAL A 23 34.47 6.41 -12.38
N ALA A 24 34.51 7.50 -13.16
CA ALA A 24 33.43 8.48 -13.18
C ALA A 24 32.09 7.86 -13.62
N ILE A 25 32.08 7.07 -14.70
CA ILE A 25 30.85 6.43 -15.19
C ILE A 25 30.32 5.42 -14.17
N THR A 26 31.18 4.60 -13.59
CA THR A 26 30.77 3.61 -12.58
C THR A 26 30.21 4.26 -11.32
N VAL A 27 30.77 5.39 -10.86
CA VAL A 27 30.23 6.17 -9.74
C VAL A 27 28.85 6.74 -10.06
N ILE A 28 28.66 7.29 -11.26
CA ILE A 28 27.35 7.80 -11.69
C ILE A 28 26.32 6.67 -11.76
N LEU A 29 26.66 5.55 -12.40
CA LEU A 29 25.75 4.40 -12.51
C LEU A 29 25.42 3.82 -11.14
N ALA A 30 26.40 3.69 -10.25
CA ALA A 30 26.18 3.22 -8.89
C ALA A 30 25.26 4.17 -8.10
N ALA A 31 25.43 5.49 -8.22
CA ALA A 31 24.55 6.46 -7.57
C ALA A 31 23.11 6.41 -8.12
N VAL A 32 22.96 6.32 -9.44
CA VAL A 32 21.64 6.22 -10.09
C VAL A 32 20.94 4.93 -9.68
N ILE A 33 21.59 3.77 -9.76
CA ILE A 33 21.00 2.50 -9.35
C ILE A 33 20.73 2.50 -7.84
N GLY A 34 21.64 3.06 -7.03
CA GLY A 34 21.46 3.18 -5.58
C GLY A 34 20.21 3.98 -5.21
N THR A 35 19.96 5.11 -5.88
CA THR A 35 18.74 5.91 -5.66
C THR A 35 17.48 5.21 -6.17
N PHE A 36 17.55 4.47 -7.29
CA PHE A 36 16.44 3.65 -7.77
C PHE A 36 16.09 2.51 -6.81
N VAL A 37 17.09 1.80 -6.27
CA VAL A 37 16.90 0.70 -5.31
C VAL A 37 16.37 1.23 -3.97
N LEU A 38 16.89 2.36 -3.49
CA LEU A 38 16.40 2.98 -2.26
C LEU A 38 14.96 3.51 -2.42
N GLY A 39 14.63 4.09 -3.59
CA GLY A 39 13.27 4.54 -3.91
C GLY A 39 12.25 3.41 -4.03
N LEU A 40 12.68 2.20 -4.38
CA LEU A 40 11.83 1.00 -4.29
C LEU A 40 11.58 0.58 -2.84
N GLY A 41 12.54 0.82 -1.93
CA GLY A 41 12.38 0.53 -0.49
C GLY A 41 11.25 1.32 0.17
N ASP A 42 11.07 2.59 -0.20
CA ASP A 42 9.97 3.43 0.29
C ASP A 42 8.60 2.96 -0.24
N GLN A 43 8.55 2.40 -1.47
CA GLN A 43 7.32 1.82 -2.03
C GLN A 43 6.95 0.48 -1.39
N VAL A 44 7.94 -0.27 -0.89
CA VAL A 44 7.76 -1.57 -0.25
C VAL A 44 7.43 -1.46 1.24
N SER A 45 7.72 -0.32 1.88
CA SER A 45 7.54 -0.18 3.34
C SER A 45 6.11 0.06 3.80
N GLU A 46 5.19 0.46 2.91
CA GLU A 46 3.79 0.77 3.23
C GLU A 46 2.80 -0.11 2.47
N THR A 47 3.10 -1.42 2.38
CA THR A 47 2.16 -2.40 1.85
C THR A 47 1.02 -2.64 2.82
N SER A 48 -0.23 -2.67 2.32
CA SER A 48 -1.40 -2.93 3.16
C SER A 48 -1.30 -4.32 3.83
N PRO A 49 -1.69 -4.43 5.11
CA PRO A 49 -1.62 -5.68 5.86
C PRO A 49 -2.46 -6.77 5.20
N GLN A 50 -2.01 -8.02 5.33
CA GLN A 50 -2.77 -9.17 4.84
C GLN A 50 -3.69 -9.67 5.95
N ALA A 51 -4.97 -9.30 5.87
CA ALA A 51 -6.02 -9.71 6.81
C ALA A 51 -7.31 -10.05 6.08
N SER A 52 -7.99 -11.09 6.54
CA SER A 52 -9.30 -11.52 6.06
C SER A 52 -10.37 -11.13 7.07
N PHE A 53 -11.48 -10.59 6.57
CA PHE A 53 -12.64 -10.26 7.39
C PHE A 53 -13.80 -11.20 7.04
N SER A 54 -14.81 -11.27 7.88
CA SER A 54 -16.11 -11.83 7.53
C SER A 54 -17.20 -10.86 7.90
N PHE A 55 -18.32 -10.98 7.20
CA PHE A 55 -19.46 -10.08 7.29
C PHE A 55 -20.71 -10.90 7.54
N ASP A 56 -21.38 -10.63 8.66
CA ASP A 56 -22.61 -11.30 9.06
C ASP A 56 -23.72 -10.27 9.28
N TYR A 57 -24.73 -10.30 8.43
CA TYR A 57 -25.86 -9.38 8.47
C TYR A 57 -27.04 -10.04 9.17
N ASP A 58 -27.60 -9.39 10.18
CA ASP A 58 -28.72 -9.92 10.97
C ASP A 58 -30.07 -9.94 10.23
N GLY A 59 -30.11 -9.42 8.99
CA GLY A 59 -31.33 -9.32 8.19
C GLY A 59 -32.20 -8.12 8.53
N THR A 60 -31.82 -7.30 9.51
CA THR A 60 -32.61 -6.17 9.99
C THR A 60 -31.86 -4.86 9.82
N ASP A 61 -30.80 -4.63 10.60
CA ASP A 61 -30.09 -3.34 10.64
C ASP A 61 -28.58 -3.48 10.91
N ASN A 62 -28.13 -4.60 11.50
CA ASN A 62 -26.75 -4.73 11.98
C ASN A 62 -25.92 -5.65 11.10
N LEU A 63 -24.74 -5.17 10.75
CA LEU A 63 -23.71 -5.93 10.06
C LEU A 63 -22.51 -6.09 11.00
N THR A 64 -22.26 -7.32 11.41
CA THR A 64 -21.09 -7.70 12.21
C THR A 64 -19.92 -7.99 11.29
N ILE A 65 -18.82 -7.27 11.50
CA ILE A 65 -17.58 -7.42 10.77
C ILE A 65 -16.58 -8.07 11.71
N THR A 66 -16.07 -9.25 11.37
CA THR A 66 -15.14 -10.02 12.21
C THR A 66 -13.80 -10.16 11.50
N HIS A 67 -12.70 -9.91 12.19
CA HIS A 67 -11.37 -10.23 11.69
C HIS A 67 -11.14 -11.74 11.84
N GLU A 68 -11.08 -12.49 10.74
CA GLU A 68 -10.99 -13.96 10.79
C GLU A 68 -9.55 -14.45 10.94
N SER A 69 -8.64 -13.88 10.16
CA SER A 69 -7.24 -14.34 10.11
C SER A 69 -6.33 -13.30 9.47
N GLY A 70 -5.03 -13.43 9.70
CA GLY A 70 -4.00 -12.58 9.13
C GLY A 70 -3.25 -11.77 10.18
N GLU A 71 -2.65 -10.68 9.73
CA GLU A 71 -1.84 -9.79 10.56
C GLU A 71 -2.72 -8.99 11.55
N GLN A 72 -2.15 -8.66 12.71
CA GLN A 72 -2.77 -7.72 13.62
C GLN A 72 -2.66 -6.30 13.05
N ILE A 73 -3.75 -5.53 13.11
CA ILE A 73 -3.79 -4.18 12.56
C ILE A 73 -4.17 -3.19 13.66
N ALA A 74 -3.50 -2.04 13.72
CA ALA A 74 -3.88 -0.97 14.65
C ALA A 74 -5.25 -0.39 14.25
N ALA A 75 -6.16 -0.23 15.21
CA ALA A 75 -7.54 0.11 14.90
C ALA A 75 -7.71 1.54 14.36
N ASN A 76 -6.73 2.42 14.62
CA ASN A 76 -6.66 3.77 14.07
C ASN A 76 -6.32 3.80 12.56
N GLN A 77 -5.78 2.72 12.02
CA GLN A 77 -5.45 2.58 10.60
C GLN A 77 -6.59 1.92 9.81
N VAL A 78 -7.65 1.45 10.46
CA VAL A 78 -8.78 0.79 9.82
C VAL A 78 -10.03 1.64 9.95
N THR A 79 -10.57 2.05 8.82
CA THR A 79 -11.80 2.82 8.70
C THR A 79 -12.86 1.98 8.00
N ILE A 80 -14.08 1.96 8.54
CA ILE A 80 -15.21 1.27 7.91
C ILE A 80 -16.06 2.31 7.19
N THR A 81 -16.24 2.09 5.89
CA THR A 81 -16.94 3.01 4.98
C THR A 81 -17.99 2.25 4.18
N GLY A 82 -19.00 2.94 3.65
CA GLY A 82 -20.11 2.29 2.96
C GLY A 82 -21.47 2.95 3.20
N ASN A 83 -22.51 2.23 2.79
CA ASN A 83 -23.92 2.59 2.86
C ASN A 83 -24.51 2.17 4.22
N PHE A 84 -24.16 2.89 5.29
CA PHE A 84 -24.73 2.67 6.62
C PHE A 84 -24.64 3.94 7.49
N SER A 85 -25.22 3.92 8.67
CA SER A 85 -25.28 5.07 9.57
C SER A 85 -23.92 5.36 10.20
N ASN A 86 -23.50 6.63 10.23
CA ASN A 86 -22.18 7.06 10.75
C ASN A 86 -20.99 6.35 10.07
N SER A 87 -21.07 6.13 8.77
CA SER A 87 -19.96 5.64 7.92
C SER A 87 -18.75 6.58 7.94
N GLY A 88 -17.54 6.03 7.74
CA GLY A 88 -16.31 6.83 7.68
C GLY A 88 -15.51 6.90 8.99
N ASN A 89 -15.91 6.19 10.03
CA ASN A 89 -15.20 6.16 11.31
C ASN A 89 -14.24 4.97 11.45
N ASN A 90 -13.38 5.05 12.46
CA ASN A 90 -12.41 4.00 12.77
C ASN A 90 -13.07 2.77 13.39
N TRP A 91 -12.39 1.62 13.31
CA TRP A 91 -12.85 0.34 13.84
C TRP A 91 -13.37 0.40 15.28
N THR A 92 -12.68 1.13 16.17
CA THR A 92 -13.08 1.28 17.58
C THR A 92 -14.39 2.04 17.77
N SER A 93 -14.77 2.91 16.83
CA SER A 93 -16.04 3.65 16.89
C SER A 93 -17.26 2.74 16.76
N TYR A 94 -17.07 1.54 16.24
CA TYR A 94 -18.10 0.52 16.05
C TYR A 94 -17.98 -0.62 17.08
N GLY A 95 -17.32 -0.36 18.23
CA GLY A 95 -17.18 -1.31 19.33
C GLY A 95 -16.04 -2.32 19.19
N GLY A 96 -15.22 -2.19 18.15
CA GLY A 96 -14.06 -3.05 17.95
C GLY A 96 -12.88 -2.78 18.88
N SER A 97 -12.03 -3.79 19.08
CA SER A 97 -10.81 -3.69 19.91
C SER A 97 -9.65 -3.00 19.20
N ASP A 98 -8.72 -2.44 19.99
CA ASP A 98 -7.41 -1.99 19.53
C ASP A 98 -6.31 -2.72 20.32
N PRO A 99 -5.39 -3.45 19.66
CA PRO A 99 -5.34 -3.71 18.22
C PRO A 99 -6.41 -4.71 17.74
N ILE A 100 -6.65 -4.74 16.42
CA ILE A 100 -7.54 -5.68 15.75
C ILE A 100 -6.84 -7.04 15.64
N THR A 101 -7.29 -8.03 16.40
CA THR A 101 -6.78 -9.41 16.39
C THR A 101 -7.80 -10.36 15.79
N ALA A 102 -7.35 -11.56 15.38
CA ALA A 102 -8.26 -12.59 14.92
C ALA A 102 -9.33 -12.89 15.99
N GLY A 103 -10.58 -13.03 15.56
CA GLY A 103 -11.77 -13.16 16.40
C GLY A 103 -12.34 -11.83 16.92
N GLY A 104 -11.63 -10.71 16.75
CA GLY A 104 -12.15 -9.39 17.09
C GLY A 104 -13.25 -8.96 16.12
N SER A 105 -14.31 -8.33 16.62
CA SER A 105 -15.43 -7.88 15.81
C SER A 105 -15.82 -6.44 16.07
N ALA A 106 -16.43 -5.83 15.07
CA ALA A 106 -17.05 -4.51 15.11
C ALA A 106 -18.43 -4.59 14.47
N VAL A 107 -19.38 -3.79 14.96
CA VAL A 107 -20.77 -3.83 14.48
C VAL A 107 -21.13 -2.48 13.91
N VAL A 108 -21.48 -2.46 12.62
CA VAL A 108 -22.05 -1.28 11.98
C VAL A 108 -23.57 -1.43 11.91
N ASN A 109 -24.26 -0.32 12.08
CA ASN A 109 -25.72 -0.26 12.02
C ASN A 109 -26.15 0.60 10.84
N ASN A 110 -27.18 0.16 10.12
CA ASN A 110 -27.90 0.98 9.17
C ASN A 110 -29.37 1.05 9.58
N SER A 111 -29.81 2.20 10.07
CA SER A 111 -31.18 2.38 10.52
C SER A 111 -32.13 2.35 9.33
N GLY A 112 -32.83 1.22 9.14
CA GLY A 112 -33.68 0.95 7.98
C GLY A 112 -33.20 -0.19 7.09
N GLY A 113 -32.16 -0.92 7.51
CA GLY A 113 -31.59 -2.06 6.79
C GLY A 113 -30.78 -1.69 5.55
N PHE A 114 -30.15 -2.69 4.97
CA PHE A 114 -29.43 -2.55 3.69
C PHE A 114 -30.37 -2.83 2.51
N ALA A 115 -30.23 -2.02 1.46
CA ALA A 115 -30.93 -2.20 0.18
C ALA A 115 -30.03 -2.95 -0.82
N ASP A 116 -30.64 -3.58 -1.83
CA ASP A 116 -29.90 -4.30 -2.87
C ASP A 116 -28.84 -3.39 -3.52
N GLY A 117 -27.60 -3.89 -3.58
CA GLY A 117 -26.45 -3.15 -4.08
C GLY A 117 -25.74 -2.25 -3.07
N ASP A 118 -26.23 -2.11 -1.83
CA ASP A 118 -25.51 -1.40 -0.77
C ASP A 118 -24.20 -2.10 -0.44
N THR A 119 -23.16 -1.30 -0.16
CA THR A 119 -21.81 -1.82 0.08
C THR A 119 -21.23 -1.36 1.41
N VAL A 120 -20.46 -2.23 2.04
CA VAL A 120 -19.65 -1.92 3.22
C VAL A 120 -18.22 -2.36 2.95
N ARG A 121 -17.25 -1.51 3.29
CA ARG A 121 -15.83 -1.67 3.00
C ARG A 121 -15.00 -1.46 4.25
N VAL A 122 -14.07 -2.37 4.48
CA VAL A 122 -13.00 -2.23 5.45
C VAL A 122 -11.80 -1.64 4.71
N VAL A 123 -11.43 -0.41 5.05
CA VAL A 123 -10.35 0.34 4.39
C VAL A 123 -9.21 0.51 5.37
N TRP A 124 -8.01 0.11 4.94
CA TRP A 124 -6.77 0.40 5.65
C TRP A 124 -6.14 1.68 5.11
N ASN A 125 -5.63 2.51 6.00
CA ASN A 125 -4.87 3.72 5.71
C ASN A 125 -3.48 3.61 6.35
N SER A 126 -2.43 3.94 5.59
CA SER A 126 -1.08 4.03 6.15
C SER A 126 -1.00 5.08 7.25
N GLN A 127 -0.03 4.90 8.15
CA GLN A 127 0.17 5.83 9.27
C GLN A 127 0.50 7.26 8.78
N SER A 128 1.10 7.38 7.60
CA SER A 128 1.41 8.64 6.94
C SER A 128 0.23 9.24 6.15
N GLY A 129 -0.87 8.49 5.99
CA GLY A 129 -2.02 8.85 5.15
C GLY A 129 -1.71 8.91 3.65
N SER A 130 -0.52 8.45 3.23
CA SER A 130 -0.06 8.54 1.84
C SER A 130 -0.60 7.43 0.95
N THR A 131 -1.09 6.35 1.55
CA THR A 131 -1.60 5.15 0.88
C THR A 131 -2.84 4.62 1.61
N SER A 132 -3.81 4.13 0.85
CA SER A 132 -5.01 3.48 1.37
C SER A 132 -5.37 2.29 0.51
N SER A 133 -5.87 1.22 1.12
CA SER A 133 -6.31 0.01 0.41
C SER A 133 -7.61 -0.52 1.01
N THR A 134 -8.52 -0.99 0.15
CA THR A 134 -9.70 -1.72 0.63
C THR A 134 -9.28 -3.16 0.92
N LEU A 135 -9.29 -3.53 2.21
CA LEU A 135 -8.94 -4.89 2.64
C LEU A 135 -10.05 -5.86 2.26
N GLN A 136 -11.31 -5.47 2.48
CA GLN A 136 -12.44 -6.27 2.05
C GLN A 136 -13.70 -5.44 1.82
N GLN A 137 -14.57 -5.95 0.95
CA GLN A 137 -15.88 -5.39 0.66
C GLN A 137 -16.97 -6.45 0.84
N TRP A 138 -18.08 -6.04 1.40
CA TRP A 138 -19.35 -6.73 1.39
C TRP A 138 -20.37 -5.95 0.57
N THR A 139 -21.22 -6.66 -0.16
CA THR A 139 -22.34 -6.10 -0.92
C THR A 139 -23.59 -6.87 -0.55
N TYR A 140 -24.65 -6.16 -0.18
CA TYR A 140 -25.94 -6.77 0.06
C TYR A 140 -26.62 -7.14 -1.26
N ASN A 141 -27.11 -8.38 -1.37
CA ASN A 141 -27.80 -8.92 -2.54
C ASN A 141 -29.13 -9.52 -2.08
N GLY A 142 -30.13 -8.67 -1.82
CA GLY A 142 -31.39 -9.05 -1.17
C GLY A 142 -32.63 -8.60 -1.91
#